data_AF-A0AAD7R7U9-F1
#
_entry.id   AF-A0AAD7R7U9-F1
#
_cell.length_a   1.000
_cell.length_b   1.000
_cell.length_c   1.000
_cell.angle_alpha   90.00
_cell.angle_beta   90.00
_cell.angle_gamma   90.00
#
_symmetry.space_group_name_H-M   'P 1'
#
loop_
_entity.id
_entity.type
_entity.pdbx_description
1 polymer ?
#
loop_
_entity_poly.entity_id
_entity_poly.type
_entity_poly.pdbx_seq_one_letter_code
_entity_poly.pdbx_strand_id
1 'polypeptide(L)'
;MDDVSLVQLHSCCAAPVLKSLQDLVSGLVVNGESALVEEEVCQRVELLFSSSNVELRREAGRLWAETGARPGLRPLFMCIAVQGLSSLSLGF
;
A
#
# COMPACT_ATOMS: atom_id res chain seq x y z
N MET A 1 3.37 -4.39 12.76
CA MET A 1 2.21 -4.77 11.93
C MET A 1 1.33 -5.62 12.82
N ASP A 2 0.04 -5.31 12.94
CA ASP A 2 -0.91 -6.08 13.77
C ASP A 2 -1.65 -7.13 12.91
N ASP A 3 -2.40 -8.01 13.56
CA ASP A 3 -3.12 -9.12 12.88
C ASP A 3 -4.12 -8.61 11.83
N VAL A 4 -4.74 -7.45 12.08
CA VAL A 4 -5.64 -6.79 11.13
C VAL A 4 -4.89 -6.42 9.86
N SER A 5 -3.74 -5.76 9.99
CA SER A 5 -2.90 -5.38 8.85
C SER A 5 -2.38 -6.60 8.07
N LEU A 6 -2.11 -7.71 8.75
CA LEU A 6 -1.70 -8.97 8.11
C LEU A 6 -2.83 -9.60 7.28
N VAL A 7 -4.07 -9.60 7.79
CA VAL A 7 -5.24 -10.09 7.04
C VAL A 7 -5.50 -9.25 5.80
N GLN A 8 -5.39 -7.92 5.92
CA GLN A 8 -5.53 -7.02 4.76
C GLN A 8 -4.43 -7.26 3.72
N LEU A 9 -3.18 -7.40 4.17
CA LEU A 9 -2.06 -7.70 3.28
C LEU A 9 -2.23 -9.04 2.56
N HIS A 10 -2.72 -10.08 3.25
CA HIS A 10 -3.04 -11.38 2.64
C HIS A 10 -4.09 -11.24 1.52
N SER A 11 -5.08 -10.37 1.68
CA SER A 11 -6.07 -10.09 0.63
C SER A 11 -5.48 -9.47 -0.65
N CYS A 12 -4.27 -8.92 -0.56
CA CYS A 12 -3.52 -8.33 -1.67
C CYS A 12 -2.53 -9.30 -2.34
N CYS A 13 -2.38 -10.53 -1.85
CA CYS A 13 -1.36 -11.48 -2.33
C CYS A 13 -1.65 -12.10 -3.72
N ALA A 14 -2.75 -11.76 -4.39
CA ALA A 14 -2.96 -12.15 -5.78
C ALA A 14 -1.98 -11.37 -6.68
N ALA A 15 -1.29 -12.07 -7.59
CA ALA A 15 -0.24 -11.49 -8.45
C ALA A 15 -0.58 -10.13 -9.11
N PRO A 16 -1.76 -9.92 -9.73
CA PRO A 16 -2.09 -8.61 -10.31
C PRO A 16 -2.26 -7.52 -9.25
N VAL A 17 -2.88 -7.85 -8.12
CA VAL A 17 -3.12 -6.90 -7.02
C VAL A 17 -1.83 -6.51 -6.32
N LEU A 18 -0.93 -7.48 -6.10
CA LEU A 18 0.37 -7.24 -5.49
C LEU A 18 1.26 -6.34 -6.35
N LYS A 19 1.22 -6.52 -7.67
CA LYS A 19 1.92 -5.66 -8.61
C LYS A 19 1.40 -4.22 -8.57
N SER A 20 0.08 -4.04 -8.67
CA SER A 20 -0.53 -2.71 -8.57
C SER A 20 -0.26 -2.04 -7.22
N LEU A 21 -0.26 -2.80 -6.13
CA LEU A 21 0.09 -2.32 -4.79
C LEU A 21 1.56 -1.87 -4.72
N GLN A 22 2.48 -2.61 -5.32
CA GLN A 22 3.89 -2.22 -5.38
C GLN A 22 4.09 -0.95 -6.20
N ASP A 23 3.47 -0.85 -7.38
CA ASP A 23 3.57 0.32 -8.25
C ASP A 23 3.04 1.58 -7.52
N LEU A 24 1.95 1.42 -6.76
CA LEU A 24 1.37 2.46 -5.93
C LEU A 24 2.32 2.89 -4.80
N VAL A 25 2.83 1.94 -4.02
CA VAL A 25 3.78 2.23 -2.93
C VAL A 25 5.05 2.88 -3.47
N SER A 26 5.57 2.39 -4.59
CA SER A 26 6.76 2.95 -5.25
C SER A 26 6.51 4.40 -5.70
N GLY A 27 5.38 4.67 -6.35
CA GLY A 27 4.99 6.02 -6.75
C GLY A 27 4.90 6.98 -5.57
N LEU A 28 4.23 6.56 -4.49
CA LEU A 28 4.10 7.35 -3.27
C LEU A 28 5.44 7.62 -2.58
N VAL A 29 6.34 6.63 -2.54
CA VAL A 29 7.66 6.78 -1.92
C VAL A 29 8.57 7.70 -2.74
N VAL A 30 8.53 7.60 -4.07
CA VAL A 30 9.44 8.34 -4.96
C VAL A 30 8.92 9.74 -5.26
N ASN A 31 7.63 9.89 -5.54
CA ASN A 31 7.03 11.13 -6.04
C ASN A 31 6.08 11.80 -5.04
N GLY A 32 5.75 11.14 -3.92
CA GLY A 32 4.70 11.60 -3.00
C GLY A 32 3.28 11.40 -3.53
N GLU A 33 3.14 10.91 -4.76
CA GLU A 33 1.86 10.70 -5.45
C GLU A 33 1.92 9.48 -6.38
N SER A 34 0.77 8.89 -6.67
CA SER A 34 0.63 7.81 -7.63
C SER A 34 -0.65 7.95 -8.46
N ALA A 35 -0.71 7.27 -9.60
CA ALA A 35 -1.91 7.23 -10.42
C ALA A 35 -3.00 6.38 -9.75
N LEU A 36 -4.27 6.70 -10.00
CA LEU A 36 -5.38 5.84 -9.60
C LEU A 36 -5.27 4.47 -10.26
N VAL A 37 -5.47 3.42 -9.45
CA VAL A 37 -5.62 2.03 -9.89
C VAL A 37 -7.10 1.64 -9.87
N GLU A 38 -7.42 0.44 -10.35
CA GLU A 38 -8.80 -0.09 -10.35
C GLU A 38 -9.45 0.02 -8.97
N GLU A 39 -10.75 0.31 -8.94
CA GLU A 39 -11.48 0.65 -7.70
C GLU A 39 -11.39 -0.46 -6.64
N GLU A 40 -11.43 -1.73 -7.06
CA GLU A 40 -11.28 -2.88 -6.16
C GLU A 40 -9.90 -2.93 -5.51
N VAL A 41 -8.84 -2.63 -6.28
CA VAL A 41 -7.46 -2.57 -5.77
C VAL A 41 -7.33 -1.37 -4.83
N CYS A 42 -7.84 -0.22 -5.25
CA CYS A 42 -7.87 1.01 -4.48
C CYS A 42 -8.51 0.82 -3.09
N GLN A 43 -9.66 0.13 -2.99
CA GLN A 43 -10.30 -0.17 -1.70
C GLN A 43 -9.44 -1.05 -0.78
N ARG A 44 -8.81 -2.09 -1.33
CA ARG A 44 -7.92 -2.98 -0.54
C ARG A 44 -6.68 -2.23 -0.06
N VAL A 45 -6.12 -1.37 -0.92
CA VAL A 45 -4.97 -0.53 -0.59
C VAL A 45 -5.34 0.45 0.52
N GLU A 46 -6.49 1.12 0.44
CA GLU A 46 -6.97 2.02 1.49
C GLU A 46 -7.11 1.35 2.85
N LEU A 47 -7.66 0.15 2.89
CA LEU A 47 -7.78 -0.62 4.14
C LEU A 47 -6.40 -0.95 4.73
N LEU A 48 -5.45 -1.38 3.89
CA LEU A 48 -4.07 -1.69 4.30
C LEU A 48 -3.31 -0.45 4.79
N PHE A 49 -3.47 0.68 4.10
CA PHE A 49 -2.83 1.94 4.46
C PHE A 49 -3.41 2.48 5.77
N SER A 50 -4.73 2.47 5.91
CA SER A 50 -5.43 2.91 7.12
C SER A 50 -5.01 2.10 8.35
N SER A 51 -4.92 0.77 8.23
CA SER A 51 -4.44 -0.09 9.34
C SER A 51 -2.97 0.19 9.71
N SER A 52 -2.21 0.71 8.76
CA SER A 52 -0.81 1.12 8.91
C SER A 52 -0.63 2.59 9.32
N ASN A 53 -1.72 3.26 9.69
CA ASN A 53 -1.73 4.67 10.12
C ASN A 53 -1.33 5.65 9.00
N VAL A 54 -1.69 5.30 7.76
CA VAL A 54 -1.53 6.11 6.56
C VAL A 54 -2.92 6.38 5.98
N GLU A 55 -3.25 7.64 5.74
CA GLU A 55 -4.50 8.02 5.08
C GLU A 55 -4.22 8.24 3.59
N LEU A 56 -4.96 7.53 2.74
CA LEU A 56 -4.93 7.78 1.30
C LEU A 56 -5.98 8.80 0.94
N ARG A 57 -5.58 9.72 0.08
CA ARG A 57 -6.42 10.77 -0.47
C ARG A 57 -6.44 10.63 -1.98
N ARG A 58 -7.59 10.92 -2.58
CA ARG A 58 -7.81 10.83 -4.02
C ARG A 58 -8.33 12.16 -4.53
N GLU A 59 -7.65 12.74 -5.52
CA GLU A 59 -8.13 13.95 -6.20
C GLU A 59 -7.65 13.97 -7.65
N ALA A 60 -8.51 14.40 -8.58
CA ALA A 60 -8.16 14.66 -9.98
C ALA A 60 -7.35 13.55 -10.69
N GLY A 61 -7.62 12.27 -10.39
CA GLY A 61 -6.90 11.14 -11.00
C GLY A 61 -5.63 10.69 -10.28
N ARG A 62 -5.32 11.30 -9.13
CA ARG A 62 -4.09 11.05 -8.36
C ARG A 62 -4.41 10.58 -6.95
N LEU A 63 -3.48 9.81 -6.39
CA LEU A 63 -3.44 9.34 -5.02
C LEU A 63 -2.25 9.96 -4.30
N TRP A 64 -2.46 10.42 -3.07
CA TRP A 64 -1.38 10.76 -2.16
C TRP A 64 -1.62 10.13 -0.79
N ALA A 65 -0.52 9.95 -0.06
CA ALA A 65 -0.52 9.35 1.27
C ALA A 65 -0.13 10.40 2.31
N GLU A 66 -0.96 10.53 3.32
CA GLU A 66 -0.71 11.37 4.49
C GLU A 66 -0.43 10.47 5.69
N THR A 67 0.54 10.88 6.51
CA THR A 67 0.76 10.25 7.81
C THR A 67 0.36 11.22 8.91
N GLY A 68 -0.33 10.71 9.93
CA GLY A 68 -0.68 11.53 11.10
C GLY A 68 0.57 11.99 11.86
N ALA A 69 0.40 12.88 12.85
CA ALA A 69 1.51 13.51 13.58
C ALA A 69 2.48 12.54 14.29
N ARG A 70 2.08 11.29 14.52
CA ARG A 70 2.91 10.24 15.15
C ARG A 70 2.63 8.88 14.50
N PRO A 71 3.11 8.64 13.27
CA PRO A 71 2.81 7.41 12.55
C PRO A 71 3.59 6.20 13.11
N GLY A 72 4.66 6.46 13.88
CA GLY A 72 5.55 5.42 14.37
C GLY A 72 6.23 4.69 13.21
N LEU A 73 6.46 3.39 13.37
CA LEU A 73 7.10 2.54 12.36
C LEU A 73 6.09 1.79 11.47
N ARG A 74 4.78 1.98 11.68
CA ARG A 74 3.74 1.22 10.96
C ARG A 74 3.80 1.40 9.44
N PRO A 75 3.91 2.64 8.88
CA PRO A 75 4.02 2.81 7.44
C PRO A 75 5.28 2.16 6.87
N LEU A 76 6.37 2.21 7.64
CA LEU A 76 7.66 1.66 7.22
C LEU A 76 7.63 0.13 7.17
N PHE A 77 7.02 -0.51 8.18
CA PHE A 77 6.79 -1.97 8.15
C PHE A 77 5.87 -2.40 7.01
N MET A 78 4.83 -1.62 6.71
CA MET A 78 3.96 -1.88 5.55
C MET A 78 4.75 -1.83 4.24
N CYS A 79 5.56 -0.79 4.02
CA CYS A 79 6.40 -0.69 2.82
C CYS A 79 7.35 -1.89 2.69
N ILE A 80 8.03 -2.27 3.78
CA ILE A 80 8.92 -3.45 3.79
C ILE A 80 8.15 -4.72 3.44
N ALA A 81 6.96 -4.92 4.00
CA ALA A 81 6.15 -6.11 3.77
C ALA A 81 5.68 -6.20 2.31
N VAL A 82 5.17 -5.09 1.73
CA VAL A 82 4.76 -5.03 0.33
C VAL A 82 5.95 -5.28 -0.60
N GLN A 83 7.08 -4.63 -0.34
CA GLN A 83 8.27 -4.75 -1.18
C GLN A 83 8.85 -6.16 -1.10
N GLY A 84 8.94 -6.74 0.11
CA GLY A 84 9.38 -8.11 0.32
C GLY A 84 8.47 -9.14 -0.35
N LEU A 85 7.14 -9.00 -0.20
CA LEU A 85 6.17 -9.88 -0.88
C LEU A 85 6.30 -9.79 -2.39
N SER A 86 6.43 -8.58 -2.95
CA SER A 86 6.61 -8.45 -4.40
C SER A 86 7.90 -9.13 -4.87
N SER A 87 9.02 -8.90 -4.17
CA SER A 87 10.29 -9.55 -4.48
C SER A 87 10.21 -11.09 -4.43
N LEU A 88 9.44 -11.65 -3.49
CA LEU A 88 9.24 -13.10 -3.40
C LEU A 88 8.28 -13.63 -4.46
N SER A 89 7.31 -12.81 -4.88
CA SER A 89 6.29 -13.21 -5.88
C SER A 89 6.82 -13.25 -7.32
N LEU A 90 7.87 -12.47 -7.62
CA LEU A 90 8.46 -12.38 -8.95
C LEU A 90 9.21 -13.65 -9.37
N GLY A 91 9.45 -14.59 -8.44
CA GLY A 91 10.22 -15.80 -8.70
C GLY A 91 11.68 -15.51 -8.98
N PHE A 92 12.58 -16.22 -8.32
CA PHE A 92 13.95 -16.39 -8.83
C PHE A 92 13.97 -17.53 -9.83
#